data_AF-A0A9W6LBD6-F1
#
_entry.id   AF-A0A9W6LBD6-F1
#
_cell.length_a   1.000
_cell.length_b   1.000
_cell.length_c   1.000
_cell.angle_alpha   90.00
_cell.angle_beta   90.00
_cell.angle_gamma   90.00
#
_symmetry.space_group_name_H-M   'P 1'
#
loop_
_entity.id
_entity.type
_entity.pdbx_description
1 polymer ?
#
loop_
_entity_poly.entity_id
_entity_poly.type
_entity_poly.pdbx_seq_one_letter_code
_entity_poly.pdbx_strand_id
1 'polypeptide(L)' 'MNCNPGDLVGIPFPYSDLRTNKRRPVLVITSPDHHGDFIGLAVTSSPDTRLDCSD' A
#
# COMPACT_ATOMS: atom_id res chain seq x y z
N MET A 1 2.98 15.16 7.07
CA MET A 1 2.32 13.83 7.12
C MET A 1 3.45 12.86 7.39
N ASN A 2 3.51 12.28 8.58
CA ASN A 2 4.62 11.39 8.91
C ASN A 2 4.33 10.04 8.26
N CYS A 3 5.27 9.55 7.45
CA CYS A 3 5.23 8.24 6.83
C CYS A 3 6.32 7.40 7.49
N ASN A 4 6.14 7.06 8.77
CA ASN A 4 7.10 6.23 9.49
C ASN A 4 6.83 4.75 9.19
N PRO A 5 7.84 3.88 9.26
CA PRO A 5 7.63 2.43 9.25
C PRO A 5 6.54 2.01 10.25
N GLY A 6 5.56 1.25 9.79
CA GLY A 6 4.40 0.82 10.59
C GLY A 6 3.15 1.69 10.42
N ASP A 7 3.26 2.89 9.83
CA ASP A 7 2.10 3.73 9.58
C ASP A 7 1.22 3.15 8.46
N LEU A 8 -0.11 3.27 8.61
CA LEU A 8 -1.07 3.01 7.54
C LEU A 8 -1.44 4.33 6.86
N VAL A 9 -1.12 4.44 5.57
CA VAL A 9 -1.37 5.64 4.78
C VAL A 9 -2.24 5.34 3.56
N GLY A 10 -3.01 6.33 3.10
CA GLY A 10 -3.82 6.22 1.90
C GLY A 10 -3.12 6.87 0.70
N ILE A 11 -2.72 6.08 -0.30
CA ILE A 11 -2.08 6.59 -1.53
C ILE A 11 -3.01 6.47 -2.75
N PRO A 12 -2.87 7.35 -3.76
CA PRO A 12 -3.56 7.20 -5.03
C PRO A 12 -2.86 6.11 -5.87
N PHE A 13 -3.20 4.85 -5.64
CA PHE A 13 -2.71 3.69 -6.39
C PHE A 13 -3.90 2.85 -6.89
N PRO A 14 -3.80 2.09 -7.99
CA PRO A 14 -2.83 2.23 -9.07
C PRO A 14 -3.13 3.46 -9.92
N TYR A 15 -2.08 4.06 -10.50
CA TYR A 15 -2.17 5.21 -11.41
C TYR A 15 -2.87 4.92 -12.75
N SER A 16 -3.41 3.72 -12.94
CA SER A 16 -4.02 3.28 -14.20
C SER A 16 -5.27 4.06 -14.58
N ASP A 17 -5.95 4.66 -13.59
CA ASP A 17 -7.10 5.55 -13.85
C ASP A 17 -6.99 6.85 -13.05
N LEU A 18 -6.49 7.88 -13.72
CA LEU A 18 -6.36 9.26 -13.21
C LEU A 18 -7.70 9.93 -12.90
N ARG A 19 -8.84 9.31 -13.25
CA ARG A 19 -10.18 9.84 -12.93
C ARG A 19 -10.64 9.45 -11.53
N THR A 20 -9.99 8.49 -10.89
CA THR A 20 -10.41 7.99 -9.57
C THR A 20 -9.64 8.69 -8.45
N ASN A 21 -10.37 9.18 -7.44
CA ASN A 21 -9.78 9.68 -6.19
C ASN A 21 -9.63 8.55 -5.14
N LYS A 22 -9.64 7.29 -5.58
CA LYS A 22 -9.67 6.14 -4.68
C LYS A 22 -8.31 6.00 -4.00
N ARG A 23 -8.23 6.41 -2.73
CA ARG A 23 -7.06 6.14 -1.89
C ARG A 23 -7.07 4.67 -1.47
N ARG A 24 -5.93 4.00 -1.65
CA ARG A 24 -5.73 2.61 -1.22
C ARG A 24 -4.86 2.59 0.03
N PRO A 25 -5.22 1.79 1.04
CA PRO A 25 -4.40 1.65 2.22
C PRO A 25 -3.11 0.91 1.86
N VAL A 26 -1.99 1.46 2.29
CA VAL A 26 -0.67 0.82 2.24
C VAL A 26 0.00 0.92 3.60
N LEU A 27 0.70 -0.14 3.99
CA LEU A 27 1.57 -0.16 5.16
C LEU A 27 2.95 0.37 4.75
N VAL A 28 3.46 1.37 5.45
CA VAL A 28 4.82 1.90 5.24
C VAL A 28 5.83 0.90 5.78
N ILE A 29 6.75 0.41 4.94
CA ILE A 29 7.79 -0.56 5.30
C ILE A 29 9.11 0.16 5.64
N THR A 30 9.44 1.22 4.91
CA THR A 30 10.69 1.98 5.09
C THR A 30 10.41 3.42 5.46
N SER A 31 11.34 4.05 6.18
CA SER A 31 11.32 5.51 6.30
C SER A 31 11.46 6.13 4.90
N PRO A 32 10.92 7.35 4.69
CA PRO A 32 11.05 8.03 3.41
C PRO A 32 12.52 8.30 3.12
N ASP A 33 12.91 8.15 1.86
CA ASP A 33 14.25 8.51 1.41
C ASP A 33 14.38 10.04 1.22
N HIS A 34 15.52 10.47 0.65
CA HIS A 34 15.79 11.87 0.37
C HIS A 34 14.82 12.53 -0.62
N HIS A 35 14.08 11.76 -1.42
CA HIS A 35 13.04 12.24 -2.32
C HIS A 35 11.64 12.20 -1.68
N GLY A 36 11.52 11.61 -0.49
CA GLY A 36 10.24 11.39 0.19
C GLY A 36 9.52 10.12 -0.27
N ASP A 37 10.20 9.27 -1.05
CA ASP A 37 9.67 7.98 -1.50
C ASP A 37 9.83 6.93 -0.41
N PHE A 38 8.89 5.99 -0.35
CA PHE A 38 8.92 4.90 0.62
C PHE A 38 8.44 3.60 -0.03
N ILE A 39 8.88 2.47 0.52
CA ILE A 39 8.35 1.16 0.14
C ILE A 39 7.06 0.92 0.94
N GLY A 40 5.96 0.63 0.22
CA GLY A 40 4.66 0.33 0.80
C GLY A 40 4.18 -1.07 0.47
N LEU A 41 3.48 -1.72 1.41
CA LEU A 41 2.74 -2.97 1.18
C LEU A 41 1.25 -2.67 1.02
N ALA A 42 0.67 -3.06 -0.11
CA ALA A 42 -0.77 -2.91 -0.34
C ALA A 42 -1.59 -3.75 0.64
N VAL A 43 -2.55 -3.12 1.31
CA VAL A 43 -3.47 -3.79 2.22
C VAL A 43 -4.82 -3.95 1.53
N THR A 44 -5.41 -5.13 1.63
CA THR A 44 -6.74 -5.42 1.13
C THR A 44 -7.60 -6.04 2.22
N SER A 45 -8.87 -5.68 2.27
CA SER A 45 -9.87 -6.34 3.11
C SER A 45 -10.51 -7.55 2.43
N SER A 46 -10.13 -7.83 1.18
CA SER A 46 -10.56 -9.01 0.44
C SER A 46 -9.62 -10.17 0.77
N PRO A 47 -10.01 -11.12 1.65
CA PRO A 47 -9.18 -12.29 1.91
C PRO A 47 -9.07 -13.12 0.63
N ASP A 48 -7.86 -13.49 0.25
CA ASP A 48 -7.68 -14.54 -0.75
C ASP A 48 -7.98 -15.88 -0.07
N THR A 49 -9.05 -16.54 -0.51
CA THR A 49 -9.50 -17.82 0.10
C THR A 49 -8.92 -19.02 -0.65
N ARG A 50 -7.78 -18.85 -1.34
CA ARG A 50 -7.03 -19.95 -1.92
C ARG A 50 -6.12 -20.62 -0.89
N LEU A 51 -6.72 -21.53 -0.13
CA LEU A 51 -6.01 -22.60 0.58
C LEU A 51 -5.73 -23.74 -0.41
N ASP A 52 -4.82 -23.51 -1.35
CA ASP A 52 -4.35 -24.53 -2.28
C ASP A 52 -2.85 -24.32 -2.55
N CYS A 53 -2.07 -24.13 -1.49
CA CYS A 53 -0.70 -24.61 -1.47
C CYS A 53 -0.77 -26.12 -1.29
N SER A 54 -0.84 -26.88 -2.40
CA SER A 54 -0.45 -28.28 -2.37
C SER A 54 1.08 -28.34 -2.27
N ASP A 55 1.56 -29.13 -1.31
CA ASP A 55 2.98 -29.44 -1.04
C ASP A 55 3.76 -29.89 -2.29
#